data_AF-A0A0K8W5W9-F1
#
_entry.id   AF-A0A0K8W5W9-F1
#
_cell.length_a   1.000
_cell.length_b   1.000
_cell.length_c   1.000
_cell.angle_alpha   90.00
_cell.angle_beta   90.00
_cell.angle_gamma   90.00
#
_symmetry.space_group_name_H-M   'P 1'
#
loop_
_entity.id
_entity.type
_entity.pdbx_description
1 polymer ?
#
loop_
_entity_poly.entity_id
_entity_poly.type
_entity_poly.pdbx_seq_one_letter_code
_entity_poly.pdbx_strand_id
1 'polypeptide(L)'
;MTDIKGRSKVERIAVLISYDETSKFLGAAKIQSSTGANISETVYQRLVDLNIVELVKVISYDTNAVNTGVKNGAAVLLEKNCNAISCTYHAVIICFAQRF
;
A
#
# COMPACT_ATOMS: atom_id res chain seq x y z
N MET A 1 -19.18 -1.96 1.73
CA MET A 1 -19.40 -0.54 2.12
C MET A 1 -19.54 0.27 0.84
N THR A 2 -20.71 0.87 0.62
CA THR A 2 -21.14 1.45 -0.68
C THR A 2 -20.57 2.85 -0.88
N ASP A 3 -20.14 3.18 -2.10
CA ASP A 3 -19.96 4.56 -2.52
C ASP A 3 -21.35 5.22 -2.64
N ILE A 4 -21.51 6.43 -2.13
CA ILE A 4 -22.81 7.09 -1.87
C ILE A 4 -23.57 7.41 -3.17
N LYS A 5 -23.01 7.17 -4.36
CA LYS A 5 -23.72 7.32 -5.64
C LYS A 5 -23.33 6.26 -6.67
N GLY A 6 -24.11 5.17 -6.75
CA GLY A 6 -24.16 4.30 -7.93
C GLY A 6 -23.24 3.06 -7.86
N ARG A 7 -23.83 1.89 -8.15
CA ARG A 7 -23.19 0.57 -8.15
C ARG A 7 -22.00 0.51 -9.13
N SER A 8 -20.81 0.81 -8.63
CA SER A 8 -19.55 0.41 -9.25
C SER A 8 -18.71 -0.25 -8.17
N LYS A 9 -18.09 -1.40 -8.48
CA LYS A 9 -17.19 -2.08 -7.54
C LYS A 9 -15.97 -1.19 -7.37
N VAL A 10 -15.87 -0.52 -6.23
CA VAL A 10 -14.74 0.35 -5.91
C VAL A 10 -13.73 -0.45 -5.10
N GLU A 11 -12.54 -0.61 -5.66
CA GLU A 11 -11.44 -1.24 -4.97
C GLU A 11 -10.69 -0.19 -4.12
N ARG A 12 -10.26 -0.61 -2.94
CA ARG A 12 -9.53 0.23 -1.99
C ARG A 12 -8.36 -0.53 -1.41
N ILE A 13 -7.36 0.23 -0.99
CA ILE A 13 -6.19 -0.28 -0.31
C ILE A 13 -6.05 0.42 1.04
N ALA A 14 -5.90 -0.38 2.10
CA ALA A 14 -5.59 0.12 3.42
C ALA A 14 -4.10 0.48 3.51
N VAL A 15 -3.80 1.66 4.03
CA VAL A 15 -2.43 2.07 4.33
C VAL A 15 -2.31 2.19 5.84
N LEU A 16 -1.41 1.40 6.44
CA LEU A 16 -1.02 1.54 7.83
C LEU A 16 0.45 1.94 7.89
N ILE A 17 0.84 2.53 9.00
CA ILE A 17 2.25 2.72 9.34
C ILE A 17 2.46 2.18 10.74
N SER A 18 3.66 1.67 10.99
CA SER A 18 4.07 1.20 12.30
C SER A 18 5.38 1.91 12.66
N TYR A 19 5.45 2.44 13.88
CA TYR A 19 6.61 3.13 14.44
C TYR A 19 6.52 3.05 15.97
N ASP A 20 7.64 3.06 16.69
CA ASP A 20 7.69 3.05 18.17
C ASP A 20 6.68 2.11 18.84
N GLU A 21 6.67 0.84 18.41
CA GLU A 21 5.75 -0.22 18.91
C GLU A 21 4.25 0.04 18.72
N THR A 22 3.89 1.14 18.05
CA THR A 22 2.51 1.49 17.71
C THR A 22 2.24 1.33 16.22
N SER A 23 0.96 1.28 15.86
CA SER A 23 0.50 1.27 14.48
C SER A 23 -0.64 2.26 14.29
N LYS A 24 -0.59 3.00 13.18
CA LYS A 24 -1.58 4.01 12.82
C LYS A 24 -2.17 3.71 11.46
N PHE A 25 -3.48 3.66 11.38
CA PHE A 25 -4.21 3.58 10.12
C PHE A 25 -4.26 4.97 9.46
N LEU A 26 -3.73 5.07 8.23
CA LEU A 26 -3.67 6.30 7.46
C LEU A 26 -4.88 6.49 6.54
N GLY A 27 -5.68 5.44 6.37
CA GLY A 27 -6.91 5.44 5.58
C GLY A 27 -6.96 4.35 4.53
N ALA A 28 -8.11 4.27 3.85
CA ALA A 28 -8.35 3.36 2.74
C ALA A 28 -8.43 4.15 1.43
N ALA A 29 -7.31 4.19 0.70
CA ALA A 29 -7.20 4.90 -0.57
C ALA A 29 -7.95 4.15 -1.67
N LYS A 30 -8.65 4.88 -2.53
CA LYS A 30 -9.35 4.31 -3.69
C LYS A 30 -8.33 4.02 -4.78
N ILE A 31 -8.35 2.81 -5.33
CA ILE A 31 -7.49 2.41 -6.45
C ILE A 31 -8.32 2.30 -7.72
N GLN A 32 -7.73 2.68 -8.85
CA GLN A 32 -8.37 2.58 -10.16
C GLN A 32 -8.46 1.11 -10.63
N SER A 33 -7.43 0.31 -10.32
CA SER A 33 -7.43 -1.14 -10.50
C SER A 33 -6.41 -1.79 -9.58
N SER A 34 -6.60 -3.08 -9.29
CA SER A 34 -5.67 -3.89 -8.48
C SER A 34 -4.42 -4.37 -9.23
N THR A 35 -3.82 -3.54 -10.07
CA THR A 35 -2.50 -3.83 -10.63
C THR A 35 -1.41 -3.36 -9.66
N GLY A 36 -0.26 -4.05 -9.64
CA GLY A 36 0.85 -3.68 -8.75
C GLY A 36 1.30 -2.22 -8.95
N ALA A 37 1.27 -1.72 -10.19
CA ALA A 37 1.60 -0.34 -10.52
C ALA A 37 0.63 0.68 -9.90
N ASN A 38 -0.69 0.51 -10.12
CA ASN A 38 -1.69 1.44 -9.59
C ASN A 38 -1.73 1.43 -8.06
N ILE A 39 -1.55 0.24 -7.50
CA ILE A 39 -1.45 0.03 -6.08
C ILE A 39 -0.21 0.77 -5.51
N SER A 40 0.96 0.56 -6.11
CA SER A 40 2.22 1.23 -5.73
C SER A 40 2.10 2.75 -5.81
N GLU A 41 1.58 3.27 -6.93
CA GLU A 41 1.42 4.71 -7.13
C GLU A 41 0.47 5.32 -6.10
N THR A 42 -0.68 4.70 -5.86
CA THR A 42 -1.66 5.19 -4.89
C THR A 42 -1.08 5.26 -3.48
N VAL A 43 -0.32 4.25 -3.06
CA VAL A 43 0.35 4.26 -1.76
C VAL A 43 1.44 5.32 -1.71
N TYR A 44 2.27 5.42 -2.74
CA TYR A 44 3.33 6.41 -2.81
C TYR A 44 2.79 7.82 -2.67
N GLN A 45 1.73 8.17 -3.43
CA GLN A 45 1.07 9.46 -3.30
C GLN A 45 0.54 9.70 -1.88
N ARG A 46 -0.02 8.68 -1.24
CA ARG A 46 -0.48 8.80 0.15
C ARG A 46 0.66 9.10 1.13
N LEU A 47 1.85 8.55 0.90
CA LEU A 47 3.05 8.83 1.70
C LEU A 47 3.59 10.24 1.42
N VAL A 48 3.53 10.70 0.16
CA VAL A 48 3.89 12.06 -0.25
C VAL A 48 2.96 13.09 0.41
N ASP A 49 1.65 12.88 0.35
CA ASP A 49 0.64 13.75 0.98
C ASP A 49 0.86 13.93 2.49
N LEU A 50 1.43 12.91 3.13
CA LEU A 50 1.74 12.91 4.55
C LEU A 50 3.17 13.36 4.87
N ASN A 51 3.98 13.62 3.84
CA ASN A 51 5.39 13.99 3.93
C ASN A 51 6.24 12.99 4.75
N ILE A 52 6.01 11.68 4.53
CA ILE A 52 6.68 10.61 5.27
C ILE A 52 7.47 9.63 4.40
N VAL A 53 7.60 9.89 3.09
CA VAL A 53 8.29 8.99 2.14
C VAL A 53 9.69 8.62 2.61
N GLU A 54 10.49 9.61 3.02
CA GLU A 54 11.90 9.40 3.45
C GLU A 54 12.03 8.65 4.80
N LEU A 55 10.94 8.61 5.57
CA LEU A 55 10.85 7.91 6.85
C LEU A 55 10.51 6.43 6.67
N VAL A 56 9.97 6.04 5.52
CA VAL A 56 9.66 4.64 5.22
C VAL A 56 10.96 3.88 4.99
N LYS A 57 11.31 2.98 5.92
CA LYS A 57 12.48 2.10 5.79
C LYS A 57 12.15 0.70 5.30
N VAL A 58 10.94 0.24 5.63
CA VAL A 58 10.47 -1.11 5.35
C VAL A 58 9.10 -1.05 4.72
N ILE A 59 8.79 -1.99 3.84
CA ILE A 59 7.44 -2.17 3.27
C ILE A 59 7.00 -3.60 3.55
N SER A 60 5.87 -3.76 4.21
CA SER A 60 5.23 -5.07 4.45
C SER A 60 3.89 -5.16 3.73
N TYR A 61 3.59 -6.34 3.20
CA TYR A 61 2.45 -6.62 2.31
C TYR A 61 2.02 -8.09 2.41
N ASP A 62 0.78 -8.40 2.01
CA ASP A 62 0.31 -9.78 1.89
C ASP A 62 0.93 -10.47 0.64
N THR A 63 1.17 -11.77 0.74
CA THR A 63 1.89 -12.53 -0.28
C THR A 63 0.99 -12.97 -1.45
N ASN A 64 0.38 -12.01 -2.13
CA ASN A 64 -0.35 -12.28 -3.37
C ASN A 64 0.51 -11.89 -4.59
N ALA A 65 0.20 -12.45 -5.76
CA ALA A 65 0.99 -12.24 -6.98
C ALA A 65 1.09 -10.77 -7.44
N VAL A 66 0.08 -9.96 -7.12
CA VAL A 66 0.04 -8.53 -7.45
C VAL A 66 1.06 -7.75 -6.62
N ASN A 67 1.33 -8.19 -5.40
CA ASN A 67 2.27 -7.54 -4.50
C ASN A 67 3.69 -8.12 -4.59
N THR A 68 3.82 -9.44 -4.79
CA THR A 68 5.10 -10.17 -4.80
C THR A 68 5.77 -10.27 -6.17
N GLY A 69 5.12 -9.82 -7.25
CA GLY A 69 5.64 -9.97 -8.61
C GLY A 69 7.06 -9.39 -8.77
N VAL A 70 8.01 -10.20 -9.24
CA VAL A 70 9.45 -9.86 -9.28
C VAL A 70 9.77 -8.59 -10.07
N LYS A 71 8.99 -8.28 -11.11
CA LYS A 71 9.22 -7.09 -11.96
C LYS A 71 8.20 -5.97 -11.73
N ASN A 72 6.93 -6.35 -11.56
CA ASN A 72 5.77 -5.44 -11.57
C ASN A 72 4.92 -5.56 -10.29
N GLY A 73 5.43 -6.24 -9.26
CA GLY A 73 4.77 -6.32 -7.97
C GLY A 73 4.73 -4.96 -7.29
N ALA A 74 3.64 -4.65 -6.61
CA ALA A 74 3.48 -3.37 -5.90
C ALA A 74 4.65 -3.07 -4.97
N ALA A 75 5.15 -4.08 -4.26
CA ALA A 75 6.26 -3.93 -3.33
C ALA A 75 7.56 -3.54 -4.05
N VAL A 76 7.93 -4.25 -5.11
CA VAL A 76 9.14 -3.96 -5.91
C VAL A 76 9.10 -2.55 -6.52
N LEU A 77 7.92 -2.09 -6.90
CA LEU A 77 7.75 -0.74 -7.43
C LEU A 77 7.85 0.33 -6.33
N LEU A 78 7.28 0.06 -5.14
CA LEU A 78 7.38 0.96 -3.99
C LEU A 78 8.80 1.05 -3.44
N GLU A 79 9.57 -0.04 -3.39
CA GLU A 79 10.97 -0.02 -2.97
C GLU A 79 11.79 0.98 -3.77
N LYS A 80 11.61 0.99 -5.10
CA LYS A 80 12.30 1.91 -6.00
C LYS A 80 11.94 3.36 -5.74
N ASN A 81 10.68 3.63 -5.38
CA ASN A 81 10.19 4.99 -5.19
C ASN A 81 10.49 5.53 -3.78
N CYS A 82 10.51 4.66 -2.76
CA CYS A 82 10.71 5.04 -1.36
C CYS A 82 12.15 4.82 -0.86
N ASN A 83 13.03 4.20 -1.66
CA ASN A 83 14.35 3.74 -1.25
C ASN A 83 14.29 2.88 0.04
N ALA A 84 13.27 2.03 0.11
CA ALA A 84 12.94 1.18 1.25
C ALA A 84 13.19 -0.30 0.89
N ILE A 85 13.28 -1.16 1.90
CA ILE A 85 13.46 -2.62 1.72
C ILE A 85 12.12 -3.33 1.97
N SER A 86 11.73 -4.25 1.08
CA SER A 86 10.57 -5.13 1.32
C SER A 86 10.89 -6.14 2.41
N CYS A 87 9.98 -6.28 3.36
CA CYS A 87 10.02 -7.34 4.35
C CYS A 87 8.67 -8.03 4.46
N THR A 88 8.68 -9.35 4.32
CA THR A 88 7.48 -10.19 4.50
C THR A 88 7.18 -10.52 5.96
N TYR A 89 8.01 -10.07 6.93
CA TYR A 89 7.97 -10.59 8.31
C TYR A 89 7.71 -9.54 9.43
N HIS A 90 8.10 -8.26 9.31
CA HIS A 90 7.80 -7.08 10.19
C HIS A 90 8.85 -5.98 9.87
N ALA A 91 8.69 -4.65 9.97
CA ALA A 91 7.66 -3.76 10.50
C ALA A 91 7.62 -2.48 9.63
N VAL A 92 6.48 -2.25 8.98
CA VAL A 92 5.82 -1.02 8.45
C VAL A 92 4.76 -1.59 7.51
N ILE A 93 3.52 -1.59 7.98
CA ILE A 93 2.42 -2.37 7.42
C ILE A 93 1.70 -1.57 6.33
N ILE A 94 2.06 -1.73 5.05
CA ILE A 94 1.14 -1.34 3.95
C ILE A 94 0.29 -2.57 3.64
N CYS A 95 -0.76 -2.80 4.44
CA CYS A 95 -1.67 -3.92 4.20
C CYS A 95 -2.48 -3.71 2.92
N PHE A 96 -2.08 -4.35 1.83
CA PHE A 96 -2.96 -4.58 0.68
C PHE A 96 -4.03 -5.64 1.01
N ALA A 97 -4.93 -5.35 1.95
CA ALA A 97 -6.09 -6.21 2.17
C ALA A 97 -7.12 -5.97 1.06
N GLN A 98 -7.09 -6.77 -0.01
CA GLN A 98 -8.24 -6.91 -0.90
C GLN A 98 -9.08 -8.12 -0.50
N ARG A 99 -10.15 -7.87 0.26
CA ARG A 99 -11.49 -8.41 0.02
C ARG A 99 -12.50 -7.79 0.99
N PHE A 100 -13.43 -7.00 0.45
CA PHE A 100 -14.81 -6.89 0.94
C PHE A 100 -15.74 -7.03 -0.25
#